data_AF-A0A2G9RY54-F1
#
_entry.id   AF-A0A2G9RY54-F1
#
_cell.length_a   1.000
_cell.length_b   1.000
_cell.length_c   1.000
_cell.angle_alpha   90.00
_cell.angle_beta   90.00
_cell.angle_gamma   90.00
#
_symmetry.space_group_name_H-M   'P 1'
#
loop_
_entity.id
_entity.type
_entity.pdbx_description
1 polymer ?
#
loop_
_entity_poly.entity_id
_entity_poly.type
_entity_poly.pdbx_seq_one_letter_code
_entity_poly.pdbx_strand_id
1 'polypeptide(L)'
;MAESPRELTQNPLKKIWVPYNNGCPVQHSAQRRVCMTNCPTVIVMVGLPARGKTYISKKLTRYLNWIGVPTKVFNVGQYRRDLVKSFSSFEFFLPNNEEGQKIRK
;
A
#
# COMPACT_ATOMS: atom_id res chain seq x y z
N MET A 1 -34.86 18.62 -23.30
CA MET A 1 -33.61 19.40 -23.36
C MET A 1 -32.52 18.45 -23.78
N ALA A 2 -31.96 18.61 -24.98
CA ALA A 2 -30.98 17.68 -25.53
C ALA A 2 -29.63 17.85 -24.78
N GLU A 3 -29.07 16.77 -24.22
CA GLU A 3 -27.67 16.77 -23.79
C GLU A 3 -26.81 17.06 -25.02
N SER A 4 -26.01 18.13 -24.97
CA SER A 4 -24.99 18.41 -25.99
C SER A 4 -24.02 17.22 -26.09
N PRO A 5 -23.55 16.85 -27.30
CA PRO A 5 -22.58 15.76 -27.46
C PRO A 5 -21.36 16.01 -26.57
N ARG A 6 -20.92 15.00 -25.82
CA ARG A 6 -19.71 15.12 -24.99
C ARG A 6 -18.50 15.19 -25.91
N GLU A 7 -17.82 16.33 -25.94
CA GLU A 7 -16.57 16.49 -26.66
C GLU A 7 -15.47 15.64 -26.00
N LEU A 8 -14.65 14.98 -26.82
CA LEU A 8 -13.52 14.17 -26.38
C LEU A 8 -12.23 14.78 -26.94
N THR A 9 -11.18 14.84 -26.11
CA THR A 9 -9.83 15.20 -26.53
C THR A 9 -8.86 14.06 -26.22
N GLN A 10 -7.87 13.83 -27.09
CA GLN A 10 -6.90 12.76 -26.89
C GLN A 10 -5.69 13.28 -26.11
N ASN A 11 -5.35 12.61 -24.99
CA ASN A 11 -4.12 12.92 -24.27
C ASN A 11 -2.90 12.62 -25.18
N PRO A 12 -2.01 13.59 -25.45
CA PRO A 12 -0.92 13.41 -26.41
C PRO A 12 0.13 12.37 -25.97
N LEU A 13 0.28 12.13 -24.66
CA LEU A 13 1.24 11.18 -24.10
C LEU A 13 0.66 9.77 -24.00
N LYS A 14 -0.52 9.64 -23.37
CA LYS A 14 -1.15 8.34 -23.10
C LYS A 14 -2.02 7.84 -24.26
N LYS A 15 -2.34 8.71 -25.22
CA LYS A 15 -3.25 8.46 -26.35
C LYS A 15 -4.66 8.01 -25.94
N ILE A 16 -5.05 8.27 -24.70
CA ILE A 16 -6.38 7.99 -24.15
C ILE A 16 -7.30 9.18 -24.44
N TRP A 17 -8.49 8.90 -24.96
CA TRP A 17 -9.56 9.88 -25.13
C TRP A 17 -10.18 10.22 -23.78
N VAL A 18 -10.18 11.50 -23.42
CA VAL A 18 -10.75 12.02 -22.18
C VAL A 18 -11.83 13.06 -22.48
N PRO A 19 -12.90 13.13 -21.68
CA PRO A 19 -13.95 14.13 -21.86
C PRO A 19 -13.41 15.56 -21.68
N TYR A 20 -13.90 16.47 -22.51
CA TYR A 20 -13.52 17.87 -22.59
C TYR A 20 -14.77 18.74 -22.48
N ASN A 21 -14.76 19.76 -21.62
CA ASN A 21 -15.89 20.67 -21.44
C ASN A 21 -15.39 22.07 -21.02
N ASN A 22 -16.00 23.13 -21.55
CA ASN A 22 -15.66 24.53 -21.24
C ASN A 22 -14.16 24.88 -21.37
N GLY A 23 -13.51 24.40 -22.44
CA GLY A 23 -12.09 24.71 -22.69
C GLY A 23 -11.08 23.97 -21.82
N CYS A 24 -11.52 23.05 -20.96
CA CYS A 24 -10.67 22.27 -20.06
C CYS A 24 -11.04 20.77 -20.09
N PRO A 25 -10.07 19.85 -19.87
CA PRO A 25 -10.40 18.45 -19.61
C PRO A 25 -11.34 18.35 -18.40
N VAL A 26 -12.42 17.58 -18.54
CA VAL A 26 -13.36 17.36 -17.44
C VAL A 26 -12.63 16.63 -16.33
N GLN A 27 -12.33 17.34 -15.24
CA GLN A 27 -11.91 16.70 -14.01
C GLN A 27 -13.13 15.93 -13.50
N HIS A 28 -13.07 14.60 -13.53
CA HIS A 28 -14.02 13.78 -12.78
C HIS A 28 -13.80 14.04 -11.28
N SER A 29 -14.37 15.13 -10.77
CA SER A 29 -14.50 15.40 -9.33
C SER A 29 -15.59 14.52 -8.68
N ALA A 30 -16.29 13.72 -9.48
CA ALA A 30 -17.40 12.89 -9.03
C ALA A 30 -16.94 11.48 -8.62
N GLN A 31 -16.88 11.29 -7.30
CA GLN A 31 -17.05 10.04 -6.58
C GLN A 31 -16.13 8.89 -6.99
N ARG A 32 -15.02 8.77 -6.25
CA ARG A 32 -14.58 7.45 -5.77
C ARG A 32 -15.71 6.85 -4.93
N ARG A 33 -16.76 6.33 -5.56
CA ARG A 33 -17.47 5.20 -4.95
C ARG A 33 -16.38 4.16 -4.75
N VAL A 34 -16.01 3.93 -3.50
CA VAL A 34 -15.13 2.83 -3.14
C VAL A 34 -15.87 1.57 -3.59
N CYS A 35 -15.60 1.10 -4.81
CA CYS A 35 -16.02 -0.24 -5.15
C CYS A 35 -15.29 -1.14 -4.15
N MET A 36 -16.01 -2.10 -3.56
CA MET A 36 -15.46 -3.01 -2.54
C MET A 36 -14.15 -3.68 -2.99
N THR A 37 -13.93 -3.78 -4.30
CA THR A 37 -12.72 -4.32 -4.93
C THR A 37 -11.53 -3.35 -5.00
N ASN A 38 -11.72 -2.05 -4.81
CA ASN A 38 -10.65 -1.03 -4.79
C ASN A 38 -10.42 -0.44 -3.39
N CYS A 39 -10.90 -1.11 -2.33
CA CYS A 39 -10.54 -0.78 -0.96
C CYS A 39 -9.02 -1.03 -0.74
N PRO A 40 -8.31 -0.17 0.00
CA PRO A 40 -6.96 -0.50 0.44
C PRO A 40 -6.94 -1.81 1.23
N THR A 41 -6.10 -2.76 0.82
CA THR A 41 -6.02 -4.10 1.42
C THR A 41 -4.78 -4.24 2.30
N VAL A 42 -4.95 -4.80 3.50
CA VAL A 42 -3.85 -5.13 4.41
C VAL A 42 -3.58 -6.64 4.35
N ILE A 43 -2.36 -7.02 3.96
CA ILE A 43 -1.92 -8.42 3.95
C ILE A 43 -1.12 -8.68 5.22
N VAL A 44 -1.68 -9.49 6.13
CA VAL A 44 -1.03 -9.83 7.41
C VAL A 44 -0.26 -11.13 7.28
N MET A 45 1.06 -11.06 7.48
CA MET A 45 1.93 -12.24 7.46
C MET A 45 1.97 -12.91 8.83
N VAL A 46 1.56 -14.17 8.92
CA VAL A 46 1.55 -14.95 10.17
C VAL A 46 2.57 -16.08 10.16
N GLY A 47 3.00 -16.52 11.35
CA GLY A 47 3.85 -17.71 11.53
C GLY A 47 5.12 -17.47 12.36
N LEU A 48 5.82 -18.57 12.68
CA LEU A 48 7.03 -18.58 13.51
C LEU A 48 8.20 -17.80 12.87
N PRO A 49 9.18 -17.32 13.67
CA PRO A 49 10.40 -16.71 13.14
C PRO A 49 11.10 -17.64 12.13
N ALA A 50 11.86 -17.04 11.20
CA ALA A 50 12.55 -17.74 10.11
C ALA A 50 11.69 -18.51 9.08
N ARG A 51 10.34 -18.43 9.12
CA ARG A 51 9.44 -19.09 8.15
C ARG A 51 9.21 -18.31 6.83
N GLY A 52 10.19 -17.56 6.35
CA GLY A 52 10.09 -16.89 5.04
C GLY A 52 9.09 -15.73 4.92
N LYS A 53 8.44 -15.28 6.01
CA LYS A 53 7.48 -14.15 5.99
C LYS A 53 8.06 -12.88 5.35
N THR A 54 9.29 -12.51 5.71
CA THR A 54 9.99 -11.34 5.15
C THR A 54 10.35 -11.55 3.67
N TYR A 55 10.66 -12.78 3.27
CA TYR A 55 10.96 -13.11 1.88
C TYR A 55 9.71 -12.96 1.00
N ILE A 56 8.60 -13.57 1.43
CA ILE A 56 7.32 -13.54 0.70
C ILE A 56 6.81 -12.10 0.58
N SER A 57 6.77 -11.33 1.68
CA SER A 57 6.30 -9.94 1.66
C SER A 57 7.09 -9.04 0.71
N LYS A 58 8.43 -9.16 0.68
CA LYS A 58 9.28 -8.42 -0.27
C LYS A 58 9.05 -8.84 -1.72
N LYS A 59 8.97 -10.16 -1.98
CA LYS A 59 8.75 -10.70 -3.33
C LYS A 59 7.38 -10.27 -3.88
N LEU A 60 6.34 -10.34 -3.04
CA LEU A 60 4.98 -9.92 -3.36
C LEU A 60 4.92 -8.41 -3.65
N THR A 61 5.50 -7.58 -2.79
CA THR A 61 5.53 -6.11 -2.97
C THR A 61 6.26 -5.72 -4.24
N ARG A 62 7.37 -6.39 -4.59
CA ARG A 62 8.08 -6.15 -5.85
C ARG A 62 7.19 -6.47 -7.06
N TYR A 63 6.50 -7.60 -7.04
CA TYR A 63 5.60 -8.01 -8.12
C TYR A 63 4.41 -7.04 -8.27
N LEU A 64 3.75 -6.70 -7.17
CA LEU A 64 2.59 -5.80 -7.18
C LEU A 64 2.97 -4.40 -7.70
N ASN A 65 4.10 -3.85 -7.26
CA ASN A 65 4.57 -2.58 -7.81
C ASN A 65 4.97 -2.67 -9.29
N TRP A 66 5.52 -3.80 -9.75
CA TRP A 66 5.88 -4.01 -11.15
C TRP A 66 4.65 -3.98 -12.08
N ILE A 67 3.53 -4.57 -11.66
CA ILE A 67 2.26 -4.53 -12.43
C ILE A 67 1.47 -3.23 -12.22
N GLY A 68 2.01 -2.26 -11.46
CA GLY A 68 1.39 -0.95 -11.25
C GLY A 68 0.42 -0.86 -10.06
N VAL A 69 0.39 -1.86 -9.17
CA VAL A 69 -0.37 -1.80 -7.91
C VAL A 69 0.53 -1.23 -6.80
N PRO A 70 0.25 -0.01 -6.29
CA PRO A 70 1.09 0.62 -5.29
C PRO A 70 1.05 -0.15 -3.97
N THR A 71 2.18 -0.72 -3.56
CA THR A 71 2.26 -1.56 -2.36
C THR A 71 3.52 -1.28 -1.54
N LYS A 72 3.41 -1.44 -0.22
CA LYS A 72 4.50 -1.18 0.74
C LYS A 72 4.56 -2.27 1.81
N VAL A 73 5.77 -2.65 2.21
CA VAL A 73 6.01 -3.57 3.32
C VAL A 73 6.14 -2.80 4.62
N PHE A 74 5.43 -3.26 5.66
CA PHE A 74 5.58 -2.80 7.03
C PHE A 74 6.18 -3.94 7.87
N ASN A 75 7.47 -3.85 8.20
CA ASN A 75 8.16 -4.88 8.99
C ASN A 75 8.36 -4.40 10.42
N VAL A 76 7.57 -4.93 11.36
CA VAL A 76 7.63 -4.62 12.80
C VAL A 76 9.04 -4.82 13.38
N GLY A 77 9.80 -5.79 12.88
CA GLY A 77 11.17 -6.03 13.29
C GLY A 77 12.14 -4.90 12.92
N GLN A 78 11.86 -4.13 11.86
CA GLN A 78 12.63 -2.94 11.51
C GLN A 78 12.33 -1.80 12.48
N TYR A 79 11.05 -1.48 12.69
CA TYR A 79 10.64 -0.45 13.66
C TYR A 79 11.23 -0.71 15.05
N ARG A 80 11.23 -1.98 15.49
CA ARG A 80 11.86 -2.36 16.75
C ARG A 80 13.36 -2.04 16.80
N ARG A 81 14.12 -2.26 15.71
CA ARG A 81 15.55 -1.95 15.65
C ARG A 81 15.81 -0.45 15.65
N ASP A 82 14.91 0.32 15.05
CA ASP A 82 15.01 1.78 15.02
C ASP A 82 14.75 2.37 16.43
N LEU A 83 13.86 1.74 17.20
CA LEU A 83 13.56 2.12 18.60
C LEU A 83 14.62 1.63 19.59
N VAL A 84 15.12 0.40 19.42
CA VAL A 84 16.08 -0.25 20.33
C VAL A 84 17.44 -0.29 19.65
N LYS A 85 18.22 0.79 19.81
CA LYS A 85 19.52 1.01 19.15
C LYS A 85 20.57 -0.08 19.43
N SER A 86 20.45 -0.80 20.54
CA SER A 86 21.35 -1.90 20.90
C SER A 86 20.53 -3.14 21.26
N PHE A 87 20.71 -4.21 20.49
CA PHE A 87 20.13 -5.52 20.77
C PHE A 87 21.18 -6.37 21.49
N SER A 88 20.96 -6.65 22.77
CA SER A 88 21.91 -7.39 23.60
C SER A 88 21.65 -8.90 23.62
N SER A 89 20.38 -9.35 23.65
CA SER A 89 20.05 -10.76 23.98
C SER A 89 18.69 -11.23 23.48
N PHE A 90 18.54 -12.57 23.35
CA PHE A 90 17.26 -13.25 23.10
C PHE A 90 16.24 -13.03 24.23
N GLU A 91 16.69 -12.66 25.43
CA GLU A 91 15.87 -12.34 26.60
C GLU A 91 14.80 -11.29 26.32
N PHE A 92 15.06 -10.39 25.36
CA PHE A 92 14.06 -9.43 24.87
C PHE A 92 12.75 -10.09 24.43
N PHE A 93 12.83 -11.30 23.87
CA PHE A 93 11.68 -11.99 23.32
C PHE A 93 10.95 -12.88 24.32
N LEU A 94 11.52 -13.08 25.51
CA LEU A 94 10.91 -13.94 26.53
C LEU A 94 9.51 -13.41 26.91
N PRO A 95 8.58 -14.32 27.23
CA PRO A 95 7.24 -13.93 27.64
C PRO A 95 7.25 -13.20 28.98
N ASN A 96 8.22 -13.48 29.85
CA ASN A 96 8.29 -12.86 31.19
C ASN A 96 8.87 -11.43 31.18
N ASN A 97 9.34 -10.94 30.02
CA ASN A 97 9.93 -9.62 29.91
C ASN A 97 8.85 -8.58 29.56
N GLU A 98 8.29 -7.92 30.58
CA GLU A 98 7.23 -6.91 30.42
C GLU A 98 7.68 -5.69 29.58
N GLU A 99 8.91 -5.22 29.76
CA GLU A 99 9.45 -4.09 28.99
C GLU A 99 9.58 -4.45 27.51
N GLY A 100 10.13 -5.63 27.23
CA GLY A 100 10.23 -6.16 25.88
C GLY A 100 8.86 -6.42 25.24
N GLN A 101 7.83 -6.77 26.03
CA GLN A 101 6.46 -6.84 25.54
C GLN A 101 5.86 -5.45 25.25
N LYS A 102 6.08 -4.47 26.12
CA LYS A 102 5.61 -3.08 25.92
C LYS A 102 6.19 -2.48 24.64
N ILE A 103 7.48 -2.71 24.35
CA ILE A 103 8.13 -2.23 23.12
C ILE A 103 7.61 -2.96 21.86
N ARG A 104 7.12 -4.19 22.00
CA ARG A 104 6.57 -4.99 20.88
C ARG A 104 5.10 -4.71 20.57
N LYS A 105 4.36 -4.08 21.49
CA LYS A 105 2.96 -3.67 21.31
C LYS A 105 2.89 -2.37 20.52
#